data_AF-A0A349H8A9-F1
#
_entry.id   AF-A0A349H8A9-F1
#
_cell.length_a   1.000
_cell.length_b   1.000
_cell.length_c   1.000
_cell.angle_alpha   90.00
_cell.angle_beta   90.00
_cell.angle_gamma   90.00
#
_symmetry.space_group_name_H-M   'P 1'
#
loop_
_entity.id
_entity.type
_entity.pdbx_description
1 polymer ?
#
loop_
_entity_poly.entity_id
_entity_poly.type
_entity_poly.pdbx_seq_one_letter_code
_entity_poly.pdbx_strand_id
1 'polypeptide(L)' 'EVPLGRLVSAKEDAEFAAYLCSEHANCFVGQVFPVCGGWVTR' A
#
# COMPACT_ATOMS: atom_id res chain seq x y z
N GLU A 1 14.99 4.12 10.47
CA GLU A 1 14.63 5.16 9.49
C GLU A 1 13.96 4.50 8.29
N VAL A 2 12.77 4.97 7.88
CA VAL A 2 12.05 4.42 6.71
C VAL A 2 12.63 5.04 5.42
N PRO A 3 12.85 4.27 4.33
CA PRO A 3 13.38 4.82 3.08
C PRO A 3 12.60 6.02 2.52
N LEU A 4 11.28 6.04 2.75
CA LEU A 4 10.42 7.16 2.38
C LEU A 4 10.78 8.49 3.08
N GLY A 5 11.57 8.46 4.16
CA GLY A 5 11.95 9.66 4.93
C GLY A 5 10.82 10.30 5.75
N ARG A 6 9.60 9.73 5.68
CA ARG A 6 8.44 10.12 6.49
C ARG A 6 7.51 8.93 6.72
N LEU A 7 6.57 9.08 7.65
CA LEU A 7 5.45 8.14 7.77
C LEU A 7 4.49 8.28 6.59
N VAL A 8 3.90 7.16 6.19
CA VAL A 8 2.76 7.14 5.26
C VAL A 8 1.59 7.83 5.94
N SER A 9 0.84 8.63 5.19
CA SER A 9 -0.35 9.32 5.69
C SER A 9 -1.58 8.43 5.59
N ALA A 10 -2.55 8.64 6.48
CA ALA A 10 -3.81 7.88 6.47
C ALA A 10 -4.57 7.99 5.13
N LYS A 11 -4.40 9.10 4.40
CA LYS A 11 -5.01 9.29 3.08
C LYS A 11 -4.40 8.34 2.04
N GLU A 12 -3.08 8.17 2.04
CA GLU A 12 -2.39 7.27 1.11
C GLU A 12 -2.81 5.82 1.34
N ASP A 13 -2.96 5.40 2.60
CA ASP A 13 -3.46 4.07 2.95
C ASP A 13 -4.91 3.87 2.47
N ALA A 14 -5.76 4.87 2.68
CA ALA A 14 -7.17 4.81 2.28
C ALA A 14 -7.35 4.74 0.76
N GLU A 15 -6.56 5.51 0.00
CA GLU A 15 -6.61 5.47 -1.47
C GLU A 15 -6.19 4.11 -2.02
N PHE A 16 -5.15 3.50 -1.44
CA PHE A 16 -4.73 2.16 -1.85
C PHE A 16 -5.74 1.08 -1.47
N ALA A 17 -6.33 1.14 -0.28
CA ALA A 17 -7.40 0.24 0.12
C ALA A 17 -8.64 0.37 -0.80
N ALA A 18 -9.01 1.61 -1.16
CA ALA A 18 -10.12 1.85 -2.09
C ALA A 18 -9.84 1.25 -3.47
N TYR A 19 -8.59 1.34 -3.96
CA TYR A 19 -8.20 0.69 -5.21
C TYR A 19 -8.36 -0.83 -5.15
N LEU A 20 -7.90 -1.49 -4.07
CA LEU A 20 -8.04 -2.95 -3.90
C LEU A 20 -9.50 -3.42 -3.81
N CYS A 21 -10.41 -2.55 -3.35
CA CYS A 21 -11.84 -2.82 -3.31
C CYS A 21 -12.57 -2.55 -4.63
N SER A 22 -11.89 -2.05 -5.67
CA SER A 22 -12.49 -1.70 -6.96
C SER A 22 -12.36 -2.80 -8.00
N GLU A 23 -13.16 -2.73 -9.07
CA GLU A 23 -13.06 -3.68 -10.19
C GLU A 23 -11.69 -3.69 -10.88
N HIS A 24 -10.93 -2.60 -10.75
CA HIS A 24 -9.58 -2.48 -11.32
C HIS A 24 -8.58 -3.46 -10.68
N ALA A 25 -8.87 -3.95 -9.48
CA ALA A 25 -8.02 -4.87 -8.74
C ALA A 25 -8.47 -6.35 -8.84
N ASN A 26 -9.46 -6.67 -9.69
CA ASN A 26 -10.02 -8.02 -9.81
C ASN A 26 -9.01 -9.11 -10.24
N CYS A 27 -7.87 -8.71 -10.80
CA CYS A 27 -6.78 -9.64 -11.14
C CYS A 27 -5.94 -10.06 -9.93
N PHE A 28 -6.12 -9.44 -8.76
CA PHE A 28 -5.39 -9.75 -7.54
C PHE A 28 -6.21 -10.65 -6.61
N VAL A 29 -5.64 -11.80 -6.22
CA VAL A 29 -6.26 -12.75 -5.31
C VAL A 29 -5.20 -13.34 -4.40
N GLY A 30 -5.35 -13.15 -3.08
CA GLY A 30 -4.46 -13.73 -2.06
C GLY A 30 -3.08 -13.07 -1.94
N GLN A 31 -2.79 -12.02 -2.72
CA GLN A 31 -1.54 -11.27 -2.64
C GLN A 31 -1.51 -10.33 -1.43
N VAL A 32 -0.30 -10.09 -0.90
CA VAL A 32 -0.05 -9.12 0.16
C VAL A 32 0.77 -7.97 -0.43
N PHE A 33 0.28 -6.75 -0.26
CA PHE A 33 0.93 -5.52 -0.73
C PHE A 33 1.39 -4.68 0.48
N PRO A 34 2.70 -4.63 0.79
CA PRO A 34 3.18 -3.91 1.96
C PRO A 34 3.24 -2.39 1.72
N VAL A 35 2.32 -1.64 2.31
CA VAL A 35 2.34 -0.17 2.32
C VAL A 35 3.18 0.32 3.51
N CYS A 36 4.50 0.36 3.35
CA CYS A 36 5.44 0.56 4.47
C CYS A 36 6.60 1.52 4.16
N GLY A 37 6.47 2.40 3.16
CA GLY A 37 7.49 3.38 2.82
C GLY A 37 8.86 2.78 2.47
N GLY A 38 8.88 1.56 1.90
CA GLY A 38 10.08 0.81 1.57
C GLY A 38 10.74 0.06 2.73
N TRP A 39 10.13 0.05 3.93
CA TRP A 39 10.69 -0.60 5.11
C TRP A 39 10.92 -2.10 4.94
N VAL A 40 9.97 -2.81 4.33
CA VAL A 40 10.03 -4.28 4.17
C VAL A 40 11.06 -4.72 3.12
N THR A 41 11.29 -3.91 2.09
CA THR A 41 12.18 -4.24 0.97
C THR A 41 13.66 -3.93 1.28
N ARG A 42 13.94 -3.41 2.48
CA ARG A 42 15.28 -2.98 2.89
C ARG A 42 16.09 -4.13 3.48
#